data_AF-A0A0C1DGG4-F1
#
_entry.id   AF-A0A0C1DGG4-F1
#
_cell.length_a   1.000
_cell.length_b   1.000
_cell.length_c   1.000
_cell.angle_alpha   90.00
_cell.angle_beta   90.00
_cell.angle_gamma   90.00
#
_symmetry.space_group_name_H-M   'P 1'
#
loop_
_entity.id
_entity.type
_entity.pdbx_description
1 polymer ?
#
loop_
_entity_poly.entity_id
_entity_poly.type
_entity_poly.pdbx_seq_one_letter_code
_entity_poly.pdbx_strand_id
1 'polypeptide(L)'
;MELKLKLEQLHQRVNGLKEQIQTEEATKNAFVMPFIQILGYDIFNPTEVIPEHICDIGTKKGEKVDYVIRKNDEPILIFECKHWKENADAHNSQLHRYYHVSKARFGVLTNGRVYNFYADLEKPNIMDEKPFLTIDIEDLKDSSIKILESFTKNGYNLETILDSAEALKYIKAIRKEFEKEIENPTDELVKLLVNRFFDKPLTANRMLAFKEYAKKALSISINESISDRLKSALNINETIKKQEDNRVDVADDSTDVSKIVTTEEELEAFQIVKAILREKISATRIAPRDTQSYFGVLLDDNNRKPICRFHFNTTNKYLETFHNGKDAGEKNLLNSLDEIYGFRNQLHQTVDQY
;
A
#
# COMPACT_ATOMS: atom_id res chain seq x y z
N MET A 1 6.23 9.68 -1.68
CA MET A 1 7.38 9.56 -0.74
C MET A 1 7.43 10.71 0.26
N GLU A 2 7.35 11.98 -0.16
CA GLU A 2 7.34 13.14 0.75
C GLU A 2 6.13 13.19 1.70
N LEU A 3 4.92 12.90 1.21
CA LEU A 3 3.69 12.90 2.02
C LEU A 3 3.76 11.88 3.16
N LYS A 4 4.23 10.66 2.87
CA LYS A 4 4.39 9.58 3.85
C LYS A 4 5.33 10.00 4.98
N LEU A 5 6.49 10.56 4.65
CA LEU A 5 7.46 11.03 5.64
C LEU A 5 6.86 12.11 6.56
N LYS A 6 6.10 13.05 6.00
CA LYS A 6 5.41 14.09 6.78
C LYS A 6 4.34 13.51 7.72
N LEU A 7 3.60 12.49 7.28
CA LEU A 7 2.63 11.79 8.13
C LEU A 7 3.31 10.98 9.24
N GLU A 8 4.47 10.37 8.97
CA GLU A 8 5.29 9.69 9.98
C GLU A 8 5.84 10.68 11.03
N GLN A 9 6.21 11.88 10.62
CA GLN A 9 6.57 12.96 11.56
C GLN A 9 5.37 13.41 12.40
N LEU A 10 4.18 13.51 11.80
CA LEU A 10 2.95 13.77 12.54
C LEU A 10 2.65 12.64 13.54
N HIS A 11 2.88 11.38 13.18
CA HIS A 11 2.76 10.25 14.08
C HIS A 11 3.64 10.38 15.32
N GLN A 12 4.93 10.68 15.13
CA GLN A 12 5.85 10.91 16.24
C GLN A 12 5.36 12.04 17.16
N ARG A 13 4.85 13.14 16.58
CA ARG A 13 4.29 14.26 17.32
C ARG A 13 3.04 13.88 18.11
N VAL A 14 2.10 13.15 17.50
CA VAL A 14 0.88 12.67 18.16
C VAL A 14 1.25 11.80 19.35
N ASN A 15 2.14 10.82 19.16
CA ASN A 15 2.57 9.94 20.25
C ASN A 15 3.33 10.66 21.37
N GLY A 16 4.17 11.64 21.02
CA GLY A 16 4.94 12.40 22.02
C GLY A 16 4.12 13.39 22.84
N LEU A 17 3.01 13.91 22.29
CA LEU A 17 2.27 15.02 22.90
C LEU A 17 0.86 14.67 23.37
N LYS A 18 0.21 13.61 22.87
CA LYS A 18 -1.22 13.35 23.13
C LYS A 18 -1.59 13.36 24.61
N GLU A 19 -0.79 12.77 25.49
CA GLU A 19 -1.06 12.74 26.94
C GLU A 19 -1.03 14.14 27.60
N GLN A 20 -0.34 15.11 26.99
CA GLN A 20 -0.28 16.49 27.46
C GLN A 20 -1.45 17.35 26.93
N ILE A 21 -2.13 16.89 25.87
CA ILE A 21 -3.28 17.58 25.27
C ILE A 21 -4.54 17.27 26.10
N GLN A 22 -5.12 18.31 26.70
CA GLN A 22 -6.31 18.19 27.57
C GLN A 22 -7.59 18.78 26.98
N THR A 23 -7.51 19.50 25.85
CA THR A 23 -8.65 20.19 25.25
C THR A 23 -8.78 19.86 23.77
N GLU A 24 -10.00 19.98 23.25
CA GLU A 24 -10.30 19.82 21.84
C GLU A 24 -9.53 20.88 21.02
N GLU A 25 -9.48 22.12 21.50
CA GLU A 25 -8.73 23.19 20.86
C GLU A 25 -7.22 22.89 20.78
N ALA A 26 -6.66 22.33 21.84
CA ALA A 26 -5.27 21.89 21.83
C ALA A 26 -5.05 20.71 20.86
N THR A 27 -6.05 19.82 20.70
CA THR A 27 -6.03 18.73 19.70
C THR A 27 -6.00 19.31 18.27
N LYS A 28 -6.87 20.30 18.00
CA LYS A 28 -6.93 20.99 16.70
C LYS A 28 -5.58 21.62 16.33
N ASN A 29 -5.01 22.40 17.24
CA ASN A 29 -3.74 23.08 17.02
C ASN A 29 -2.55 22.11 16.94
N ALA A 30 -2.50 21.10 17.81
CA ALA A 30 -1.34 20.23 17.91
C ALA A 30 -1.29 19.16 16.81
N PHE A 31 -2.45 18.68 16.32
CA PHE A 31 -2.53 17.52 15.42
C PHE A 31 -3.27 17.81 14.11
N VAL A 32 -4.45 18.45 14.16
CA VAL A 32 -5.28 18.65 12.95
C VAL A 32 -4.71 19.72 12.03
N MET A 33 -4.30 20.89 12.55
CA MET A 33 -3.68 21.95 11.75
C MET A 33 -2.40 21.45 11.05
N PRO A 34 -1.46 20.75 11.72
CA PRO A 34 -0.35 20.10 11.04
C PRO A 34 -0.77 19.16 9.92
N PHE A 35 -1.82 18.36 10.11
CA PHE A 35 -2.33 17.49 9.05
C PHE A 35 -2.83 18.29 7.84
N ILE A 36 -3.61 19.36 8.05
CA ILE A 36 -4.06 20.27 6.98
C ILE A 36 -2.85 20.88 6.24
N GLN A 37 -1.83 21.30 6.98
CA GLN A 37 -0.59 21.83 6.42
C GLN A 37 0.19 20.77 5.61
N ILE A 38 0.18 19.51 6.05
CA ILE A 38 0.80 18.38 5.33
C ILE A 38 0.12 18.14 3.99
N LEU A 39 -1.20 18.33 3.91
CA LEU A 39 -1.93 18.33 2.63
C LEU A 39 -1.56 19.52 1.72
N GLY A 40 -0.81 20.50 2.24
CA GLY A 40 -0.29 21.63 1.48
C GLY A 40 -1.17 22.87 1.50
N TYR A 41 -2.23 22.90 2.31
CA TYR A 41 -3.08 24.08 2.49
C TYR A 41 -2.47 25.03 3.53
N ASP A 42 -2.59 26.33 3.28
CA ASP A 42 -2.01 27.35 4.15
C ASP A 42 -2.93 27.66 5.34
N ILE A 43 -2.58 27.12 6.52
CA ILE A 43 -3.29 27.34 7.78
C ILE A 43 -3.22 28.78 8.30
N PHE A 44 -2.32 29.61 7.76
CA PHE A 44 -2.23 31.03 8.12
C PHE A 44 -2.99 31.93 7.16
N ASN A 45 -3.51 31.39 6.05
CA ASN A 45 -4.34 32.11 5.11
C ASN A 45 -5.83 31.86 5.42
N PRO A 46 -6.52 32.82 6.08
CA PRO A 46 -7.92 32.65 6.49
C PRO A 46 -8.91 32.69 5.32
N THR A 47 -8.43 32.86 4.07
CA THR A 47 -9.25 32.72 2.87
C THR A 47 -9.18 31.32 2.27
N GLU A 48 -8.13 30.56 2.59
CA GLU A 48 -7.89 29.20 2.14
C GLU A 48 -8.30 28.18 3.20
N VAL A 49 -7.85 28.34 4.44
CA VAL A 49 -8.26 27.54 5.59
C VAL A 49 -9.06 28.44 6.52
N ILE A 50 -10.38 28.33 6.49
CA ILE A 50 -11.30 29.16 7.26
C ILE A 50 -11.63 28.47 8.58
N PRO A 51 -11.19 28.98 9.74
CA PRO A 51 -11.57 28.45 11.04
C PRO A 51 -12.99 28.90 11.42
N GLU A 52 -13.66 28.13 12.27
CA GLU A 52 -14.95 28.48 12.90
C GLU A 52 -16.02 28.98 11.91
N HIS A 53 -16.10 28.38 10.73
CA HIS A 53 -17.02 28.83 9.69
C HIS A 53 -18.48 28.60 10.12
N ILE A 54 -19.28 29.66 10.09
CA ILE A 54 -20.70 29.63 10.51
C ILE A 54 -21.56 29.02 9.41
N CYS A 55 -22.43 28.11 9.82
CA CYS A 55 -23.22 27.22 8.98
C CYS A 55 -24.69 27.29 9.42
N ASP A 56 -25.37 28.40 9.16
CA ASP A 56 -26.77 28.57 9.57
C ASP A 56 -27.70 27.69 8.71
N ILE A 57 -28.59 26.92 9.36
CA ILE A 57 -29.54 26.03 8.68
C ILE A 57 -30.94 26.23 9.25
N GLY A 58 -31.85 26.75 8.41
CA GLY A 58 -33.26 26.90 8.76
C GLY A 58 -33.46 27.71 10.04
N THR A 59 -33.97 27.06 11.10
CA THR A 59 -34.26 27.66 12.41
C THR A 59 -33.13 27.54 13.44
N LYS A 60 -32.07 26.74 13.18
CA LYS A 60 -30.89 26.65 14.06
C LYS A 60 -29.83 27.63 13.58
N LYS A 61 -29.61 28.68 14.38
CA LYS A 61 -28.60 29.71 14.14
C LYS A 61 -27.36 29.46 14.99
N GLY A 62 -26.18 29.73 14.43
CA GLY A 62 -24.89 29.72 15.14
C GLY A 62 -24.18 28.37 15.19
N GLU A 63 -24.56 27.39 14.37
CA GLU A 63 -23.74 26.18 14.21
C GLU A 63 -22.46 26.53 13.43
N LYS A 64 -21.34 25.95 13.84
CA LYS A 64 -20.02 26.21 13.26
C LYS A 64 -19.32 24.89 12.97
N VAL A 65 -18.56 24.86 11.89
CA VAL A 65 -17.57 23.80 11.65
C VAL A 65 -16.17 24.32 11.96
N ASP A 66 -15.27 23.42 12.32
CA ASP A 66 -13.95 23.82 12.82
C ASP A 66 -13.07 24.40 11.74
N TYR A 67 -13.01 23.73 10.58
CA TYR A 67 -12.27 24.25 9.42
C TYR A 67 -13.02 24.00 8.12
N VAL A 68 -12.94 24.97 7.21
CA VAL A 68 -13.32 24.81 5.81
C VAL A 68 -12.10 25.08 4.96
N ILE A 69 -11.75 24.14 4.08
CA ILE A 69 -10.69 24.34 3.10
C ILE A 69 -11.32 24.77 1.78
N ARG A 70 -10.82 25.86 1.19
CA ARG A 70 -11.26 26.39 -0.09
C ARG A 70 -10.17 26.23 -1.16
N LYS A 71 -10.60 25.92 -2.38
CA LYS A 71 -9.77 25.95 -3.58
C LYS A 71 -10.51 26.76 -4.64
N ASN A 72 -9.86 27.77 -5.21
CA ASN A 72 -10.47 28.70 -6.17
C ASN A 72 -11.79 29.31 -5.66
N ASP A 73 -11.79 29.78 -4.40
CA ASP A 73 -12.97 30.33 -3.72
C ASP A 73 -14.15 29.37 -3.49
N GLU A 74 -14.03 28.09 -3.83
CA GLU A 74 -15.07 27.09 -3.53
C GLU A 74 -14.65 26.19 -2.35
N PRO A 75 -15.55 25.91 -1.40
CA PRO A 75 -15.27 24.98 -0.31
C PRO A 75 -15.13 23.57 -0.89
N ILE A 76 -14.03 22.88 -0.57
CA ILE A 76 -13.75 21.53 -1.05
C ILE A 76 -13.76 20.48 0.07
N LEU A 77 -13.37 20.88 1.28
CA LEU A 77 -13.31 20.02 2.47
C LEU A 77 -13.88 20.76 3.67
N ILE A 78 -14.56 20.01 4.53
CA ILE A 78 -15.05 20.47 5.83
C ILE A 78 -14.43 19.58 6.89
N PHE A 79 -13.89 20.16 7.95
CA PHE A 79 -13.39 19.42 9.10
C PHE A 79 -14.27 19.68 10.33
N GLU A 80 -14.71 18.60 10.95
CA GLU A 80 -15.16 18.57 12.34
C GLU A 80 -14.11 17.81 13.16
N CYS A 81 -13.70 18.41 14.27
CA CYS A 81 -12.65 17.92 15.12
C CYS A 81 -13.23 17.52 16.47
N LYS A 82 -12.67 16.48 17.08
CA LYS A 82 -12.96 16.02 18.43
C LYS A 82 -11.71 16.03 19.26
N HIS A 83 -11.87 15.90 20.58
CA HIS A 83 -10.73 15.67 21.46
C HIS A 83 -10.05 14.35 21.12
N TRP A 84 -8.72 14.25 21.22
CA TRP A 84 -7.96 13.07 20.78
C TRP A 84 -8.37 11.74 21.45
N LYS A 85 -8.89 11.82 22.69
CA LYS A 85 -9.42 10.69 23.46
C LYS A 85 -10.80 10.21 22.98
N GLU A 86 -11.53 11.03 22.22
CA GLU A 86 -12.85 10.69 21.73
C GLU A 86 -12.78 9.92 20.41
N ASN A 87 -13.80 9.10 20.14
CA ASN A 87 -13.94 8.44 18.85
C ASN A 87 -14.47 9.44 17.81
N ALA A 88 -13.79 9.49 16.66
CA ALA A 88 -14.21 10.27 15.50
C ALA A 88 -15.28 9.51 14.69
N ASP A 89 -16.48 9.33 15.24
CA ASP A 89 -17.61 8.67 14.58
C ASP A 89 -18.73 9.67 14.21
N ALA A 90 -19.31 9.49 13.02
CA ALA A 90 -20.26 10.41 12.41
C ALA A 90 -21.66 10.35 13.04
N HIS A 91 -21.96 9.34 13.85
CA HIS A 91 -23.24 9.25 14.57
C HIS A 91 -23.47 10.51 15.44
N ASN A 92 -24.45 11.33 15.05
CA ASN A 92 -24.80 12.63 15.63
C ASN A 92 -23.80 13.78 15.44
N SER A 93 -22.88 13.68 14.47
CA SER A 93 -21.92 14.74 14.16
C SER A 93 -22.60 16.02 13.66
N GLN A 94 -21.99 17.17 13.92
CA GLN A 94 -22.44 18.45 13.35
C GLN A 94 -22.18 18.50 11.83
N LEU A 95 -21.21 17.70 11.37
CA LEU A 95 -20.78 17.54 10.00
C LEU A 95 -21.94 17.17 9.07
N HIS A 96 -22.82 16.24 9.45
CA HIS A 96 -23.98 15.86 8.63
C HIS A 96 -24.88 17.06 8.28
N ARG A 97 -25.03 18.01 9.21
CA ARG A 97 -25.91 19.15 9.02
C ARG A 97 -25.29 20.16 8.07
N TYR A 98 -24.04 20.56 8.30
CA TYR A 98 -23.39 21.52 7.39
C TYR A 98 -23.14 20.92 6.00
N TYR A 99 -22.79 19.64 5.92
CA TYR A 99 -22.55 18.98 4.63
C TYR A 99 -23.76 19.10 3.70
N HIS A 100 -24.99 19.04 4.23
CA HIS A 100 -26.22 19.16 3.43
C HIS A 100 -26.40 20.55 2.78
N VAL A 101 -25.93 21.62 3.43
CA VAL A 101 -26.12 23.00 2.97
C VAL A 101 -24.85 23.59 2.34
N SER A 102 -23.72 22.91 2.47
CA SER A 102 -22.45 23.33 1.91
C SER A 102 -22.31 22.88 0.45
N LYS A 103 -21.50 23.62 -0.31
CA LYS A 103 -21.03 23.16 -1.63
C LYS A 103 -19.84 22.20 -1.54
N ALA A 104 -19.30 21.98 -0.34
CA ALA A 104 -18.18 21.07 -0.14
C ALA A 104 -18.57 19.64 -0.49
N ARG A 105 -17.68 18.98 -1.24
CA ARG A 105 -17.87 17.59 -1.68
C ARG A 105 -17.34 16.56 -0.68
N PHE A 106 -16.56 16.99 0.31
CA PHE A 106 -15.95 16.08 1.26
C PHE A 106 -16.04 16.60 2.69
N GLY A 107 -16.38 15.70 3.61
CA GLY A 107 -16.40 15.93 5.04
C GLY A 107 -15.30 15.11 5.69
N VAL A 108 -14.66 15.67 6.71
CA VAL A 108 -13.60 15.02 7.49
C VAL A 108 -13.98 15.11 8.95
N LEU A 109 -14.17 13.97 9.60
CA LEU A 109 -14.31 13.89 11.04
C LEU A 109 -13.02 13.33 11.62
N THR A 110 -12.43 14.04 12.58
CA THR A 110 -11.13 13.65 13.12
C THR A 110 -10.97 13.94 14.59
N ASN A 111 -10.15 13.16 15.28
CA ASN A 111 -9.67 13.45 16.62
C ASN A 111 -8.15 13.77 16.63
N GLY A 112 -7.58 14.07 15.48
CA GLY A 112 -6.14 14.31 15.31
C GLY A 112 -5.29 13.03 15.16
N ARG A 113 -5.80 11.86 15.58
CA ARG A 113 -5.17 10.55 15.35
C ARG A 113 -5.78 9.83 14.15
N VAL A 114 -7.11 9.81 14.06
CA VAL A 114 -7.87 9.17 12.99
C VAL A 114 -8.56 10.26 12.19
N TYR A 115 -8.43 10.22 10.87
CA TYR A 115 -9.09 11.13 9.94
C TYR A 115 -10.02 10.33 9.05
N ASN A 116 -11.32 10.47 9.28
CA ASN A 116 -12.37 9.78 8.53
C ASN A 116 -12.93 10.72 7.47
N PHE A 117 -12.79 10.35 6.20
CA PHE A 117 -13.26 11.10 5.05
C PHE A 117 -14.59 10.53 4.56
N TYR A 118 -15.55 11.42 4.35
CA TYR A 118 -16.92 11.15 3.95
C TYR A 118 -17.26 11.91 2.67
N ALA A 119 -18.13 11.31 1.87
CA ALA A 119 -18.67 11.87 0.64
C ALA A 119 -20.18 11.58 0.58
N ASP A 120 -20.83 12.02 -0.47
CA ASP A 120 -22.27 11.84 -0.74
C ASP A 120 -22.51 10.85 -1.89
N LEU A 121 -21.95 9.65 -1.78
CA LEU A 121 -21.99 8.66 -2.86
C LEU A 121 -23.37 8.03 -3.02
N GLU A 122 -24.17 7.98 -1.95
CA GLU A 122 -25.52 7.38 -2.01
C GLU A 122 -26.59 8.33 -2.49
N LYS A 123 -26.59 9.55 -1.96
CA LYS A 123 -27.59 10.56 -2.24
C LYS A 123 -26.92 11.92 -2.32
N PRO A 124 -27.13 12.68 -3.41
CA PRO A 124 -26.52 14.01 -3.56
C PRO A 124 -26.80 14.91 -2.35
N ASN A 125 -25.76 15.56 -1.84
CA ASN A 125 -25.80 16.46 -0.67
C ASN A 125 -26.26 15.77 0.63
N ILE A 126 -26.16 14.45 0.72
CA ILE A 126 -26.37 13.71 1.97
C ILE A 126 -25.10 12.90 2.22
N MET A 127 -24.36 13.31 3.24
CA MET A 127 -23.14 12.61 3.65
C MET A 127 -23.45 11.16 4.03
N ASP A 128 -22.70 10.23 3.46
CA ASP A 128 -22.80 8.80 3.76
C ASP A 128 -22.51 8.54 5.26
N GLU A 129 -23.17 7.53 5.85
CA GLU A 129 -22.98 7.20 7.28
C GLU A 129 -21.58 6.67 7.59
N LYS A 130 -20.90 6.07 6.60
CA LYS A 130 -19.60 5.44 6.77
C LYS A 130 -18.54 6.16 5.94
N PRO A 131 -17.32 6.32 6.48
CA PRO A 131 -16.23 6.91 5.71
C PRO A 131 -15.79 5.96 4.60
N PHE A 132 -15.44 6.51 3.43
CA PHE A 132 -14.86 5.76 2.32
C PHE A 132 -13.34 5.64 2.46
N LEU A 133 -12.70 6.60 3.15
CA LEU A 133 -11.27 6.62 3.44
C LEU A 133 -11.05 6.94 4.92
N THR A 134 -10.20 6.14 5.57
CA THR A 134 -9.73 6.39 6.93
C THR A 134 -8.21 6.43 6.92
N ILE A 135 -7.64 7.53 7.43
CA ILE A 135 -6.22 7.65 7.72
C ILE A 135 -6.04 7.52 9.22
N ASP A 136 -5.46 6.40 9.66
CA ASP A 136 -5.01 6.23 11.03
C ASP A 136 -3.53 6.58 11.09
N ILE A 137 -3.19 7.63 11.83
CA ILE A 137 -1.81 8.06 12.00
C ILE A 137 -0.98 7.01 12.75
N GLU A 138 -1.58 6.13 13.57
CA GLU A 138 -0.89 5.02 14.24
C GLU A 138 -0.70 3.78 13.34
N ASP A 139 -1.50 3.64 12.28
CA ASP A 139 -1.46 2.52 11.31
C ASP A 139 -1.55 3.05 9.87
N LEU A 140 -0.47 3.70 9.42
CA LEU A 140 -0.39 4.30 8.09
C LEU A 140 -0.25 3.22 7.00
N LYS A 141 -1.28 3.10 6.15
CA LYS A 141 -1.30 2.16 5.02
C LYS A 141 -0.93 2.88 3.73
N ASP A 142 0.00 2.32 2.96
CA ASP A 142 0.43 2.89 1.68
C ASP A 142 -0.74 3.08 0.69
N SER A 143 -1.69 2.15 0.68
CA SER A 143 -2.91 2.25 -0.13
C SER A 143 -3.74 3.49 0.23
N SER A 144 -3.87 3.79 1.52
CA SER A 144 -4.62 4.93 2.01
C SER A 144 -3.89 6.25 1.74
N ILE A 145 -2.56 6.26 1.89
CA ILE A 145 -1.71 7.42 1.56
C ILE A 145 -1.84 7.78 0.08
N LYS A 146 -1.83 6.77 -0.82
CA LYS A 146 -1.98 6.99 -2.26
C LYS A 146 -3.30 7.69 -2.61
N ILE A 147 -4.39 7.36 -1.92
CA ILE A 147 -5.67 8.06 -2.10
C ILE A 147 -5.58 9.48 -1.51
N LEU A 148 -4.96 9.62 -0.33
CA LEU A 148 -4.76 10.91 0.33
C LEU A 148 -3.93 11.90 -0.52
N GLU A 149 -3.03 11.43 -1.39
CA GLU A 149 -2.32 12.29 -2.36
C GLU A 149 -3.28 13.12 -3.22
N SER A 150 -4.44 12.55 -3.56
CA SER A 150 -5.51 13.24 -4.31
C SER A 150 -6.26 14.29 -3.47
N PHE A 151 -6.01 14.40 -2.16
CA PHE A 151 -6.55 15.47 -1.31
C PHE A 151 -5.57 16.62 -1.09
N THR A 152 -4.31 16.46 -1.51
CA THR A 152 -3.31 17.52 -1.39
C THR A 152 -3.64 18.70 -2.29
N LYS A 153 -3.22 19.92 -1.92
CA LYS A 153 -3.51 21.15 -2.68
C LYS A 153 -3.19 21.02 -4.17
N ASN A 154 -2.02 20.47 -4.47
CA ASN A 154 -1.53 20.27 -5.84
C ASN A 154 -2.12 19.03 -6.53
N GLY A 155 -2.51 18.00 -5.75
CA GLY A 155 -3.11 16.77 -6.26
C GLY A 155 -4.63 16.77 -6.35
N TYR A 156 -5.31 17.79 -5.80
CA TYR A 156 -6.77 17.79 -5.67
C TYR A 156 -7.48 17.66 -7.01
N ASN A 157 -8.18 16.53 -7.17
CA ASN A 157 -9.03 16.18 -8.30
C ASN A 157 -10.34 15.54 -7.80
N LEU A 158 -11.45 16.26 -7.95
CA LEU A 158 -12.76 15.82 -7.46
C LEU A 158 -13.21 14.49 -8.08
N GLU A 159 -13.09 14.34 -9.39
CA GLU A 159 -13.55 13.15 -10.14
C GLU A 159 -12.77 11.91 -9.71
N THR A 160 -11.44 12.00 -9.68
CA THR A 160 -10.58 10.88 -9.24
C THR A 160 -10.84 10.45 -7.80
N ILE A 161 -11.13 11.41 -6.90
CA ILE A 161 -11.45 11.10 -5.52
C ILE A 161 -12.81 10.39 -5.42
N LEU A 162 -13.83 10.89 -6.13
CA LEU A 162 -15.17 10.28 -6.12
C LEU A 162 -15.14 8.86 -6.70
N ASP A 163 -14.45 8.64 -7.82
CA ASP A 163 -14.25 7.31 -8.42
C ASP A 163 -13.55 6.36 -7.44
N SER A 164 -12.52 6.86 -6.76
CA SER A 164 -11.78 6.08 -5.74
C SER A 164 -12.68 5.75 -4.55
N ALA A 165 -13.51 6.70 -4.11
CA ALA A 165 -14.42 6.53 -2.99
C ALA A 165 -15.51 5.48 -3.30
N GLU A 166 -16.08 5.53 -4.51
CA GLU A 166 -17.06 4.57 -5.00
C GLU A 166 -16.44 3.16 -5.13
N ALA A 167 -15.25 3.05 -5.73
CA ALA A 167 -14.54 1.78 -5.83
C ALA A 167 -14.25 1.17 -4.45
N LEU A 168 -13.75 1.97 -3.49
CA LEU A 168 -13.47 1.51 -2.13
C LEU A 168 -14.71 1.03 -1.39
N LYS A 169 -15.84 1.73 -1.57
CA LYS A 169 -17.14 1.31 -1.03
C LYS A 169 -17.48 -0.10 -1.50
N TYR A 170 -17.41 -0.36 -2.81
CA TYR A 170 -17.72 -1.67 -3.37
C TYR A 170 -16.70 -2.73 -2.98
N ILE A 171 -15.39 -2.43 -3.01
CA ILE A 171 -14.34 -3.35 -2.57
C ILE A 171 -14.57 -3.78 -1.12
N LYS A 172 -14.89 -2.84 -0.22
CA LYS A 172 -15.17 -3.13 1.20
C LYS A 172 -16.42 -3.99 1.36
N ALA A 173 -17.48 -3.71 0.60
CA ALA A 173 -18.70 -4.51 0.62
C ALA A 173 -18.45 -5.94 0.11
N ILE A 174 -17.76 -6.10 -1.02
CA ILE A 174 -17.39 -7.41 -1.59
C ILE A 174 -16.52 -8.19 -0.62
N ARG A 175 -15.49 -7.55 -0.04
CA ARG A 175 -14.61 -8.20 0.94
C ARG A 175 -15.39 -8.70 2.15
N LYS A 176 -16.34 -7.91 2.66
CA LYS A 176 -17.18 -8.32 3.79
C LYS A 176 -18.04 -9.54 3.45
N GLU A 177 -18.64 -9.60 2.26
CA GLU A 177 -19.42 -10.78 1.85
C GLU A 177 -18.51 -11.99 1.62
N PHE A 178 -17.31 -11.79 1.06
CA PHE A 178 -16.32 -12.86 0.90
C PHE A 178 -15.83 -13.43 2.24
N GLU A 179 -15.63 -12.58 3.25
CA GLU A 179 -15.28 -13.02 4.61
C GLU A 179 -16.38 -13.89 5.23
N LYS A 180 -17.66 -13.58 4.99
CA LYS A 180 -18.77 -14.46 5.40
C LYS A 180 -18.75 -15.81 4.68
N GLU A 181 -18.44 -15.81 3.39
CA GLU A 181 -18.33 -17.03 2.58
C GLU A 181 -17.16 -17.92 3.03
N ILE A 182 -16.05 -17.33 3.50
CA ILE A 182 -14.95 -18.08 4.12
C ILE A 182 -15.42 -18.77 5.41
N GLU A 183 -16.11 -18.02 6.28
CA GLU A 183 -16.53 -18.53 7.58
C GLU A 183 -17.62 -19.61 7.45
N ASN A 184 -18.60 -19.36 6.58
CA ASN A 184 -19.74 -20.23 6.34
C ASN A 184 -20.09 -20.24 4.84
N PRO A 185 -19.43 -21.11 4.04
CA PRO A 185 -19.64 -21.17 2.60
C PRO A 185 -21.09 -21.48 2.22
N THR A 186 -21.65 -20.67 1.32
CA THR A 186 -22.99 -20.88 0.77
C THR A 186 -23.02 -22.01 -0.25
N ASP A 187 -24.22 -22.55 -0.53
CA ASP A 187 -24.41 -23.54 -1.60
C ASP A 187 -23.92 -23.01 -2.96
N GLU A 188 -24.05 -21.71 -3.22
CA GLU A 188 -23.64 -21.08 -4.47
C GLU A 188 -22.12 -21.10 -4.63
N LEU A 189 -21.38 -20.69 -3.59
CA LEU A 189 -19.92 -20.75 -3.59
C LEU A 189 -19.42 -22.20 -3.74
N VAL A 190 -20.02 -23.14 -3.01
CA VAL A 190 -19.63 -24.55 -3.09
C VAL A 190 -19.88 -25.11 -4.49
N LYS A 191 -21.03 -24.84 -5.10
CA LYS A 191 -21.32 -25.24 -6.49
C LYS A 191 -20.31 -24.63 -7.46
N LEU A 192 -20.00 -23.33 -7.32
CA LEU A 192 -19.05 -22.63 -8.18
C LEU A 192 -17.65 -23.29 -8.17
N LEU A 193 -17.19 -23.73 -7.00
CA LEU A 193 -15.88 -24.38 -6.85
C LEU A 193 -15.90 -25.85 -7.27
N VAL A 194 -16.89 -26.61 -6.82
CA VAL A 194 -16.93 -28.07 -6.97
C VAL A 194 -17.25 -28.49 -8.40
N ASN A 195 -18.14 -27.76 -9.10
CA ASN A 195 -18.49 -28.06 -10.49
C ASN A 195 -17.31 -27.91 -11.47
N ARG A 196 -16.18 -27.34 -11.05
CA ARG A 196 -14.97 -27.24 -11.89
C ARG A 196 -14.17 -28.54 -11.96
N PHE A 197 -14.41 -29.49 -11.06
CA PHE A 197 -13.65 -30.74 -10.99
C PHE A 197 -14.49 -31.98 -10.65
N PHE A 198 -15.76 -31.82 -10.30
CA PHE A 198 -16.64 -32.91 -9.89
C PHE A 198 -17.90 -32.95 -10.75
N ASP A 199 -17.99 -33.94 -11.63
CA ASP A 199 -19.02 -34.01 -12.66
C ASP A 199 -20.33 -34.68 -12.20
N LYS A 200 -20.40 -35.15 -10.96
CA LYS A 200 -21.59 -35.85 -10.44
C LYS A 200 -22.58 -34.86 -9.81
N PRO A 201 -23.89 -35.17 -9.83
CA PRO A 201 -24.88 -34.34 -9.16
C PRO A 201 -24.54 -34.12 -7.67
N LEU A 202 -24.61 -32.86 -7.26
CA LEU A 202 -24.47 -32.42 -5.88
C LEU A 202 -25.81 -32.60 -5.15
N THR A 203 -26.08 -33.82 -4.70
CA THR A 203 -27.22 -34.14 -3.84
C THR A 203 -27.08 -33.46 -2.47
N ALA A 204 -28.17 -33.32 -1.71
CA ALA A 204 -28.15 -32.65 -0.40
C ALA A 204 -27.05 -33.20 0.55
N ASN A 205 -26.92 -34.53 0.65
CA ASN A 205 -25.89 -35.15 1.49
C ASN A 205 -24.47 -34.88 0.99
N ARG A 206 -24.25 -34.84 -0.34
CA ARG A 206 -22.94 -34.48 -0.91
C ARG A 206 -22.64 -33.00 -0.72
N MET A 207 -23.64 -32.14 -0.84
CA MET A 207 -23.52 -30.70 -0.60
C MET A 207 -23.02 -30.42 0.81
N LEU A 208 -23.58 -31.11 1.82
CA LEU A 208 -23.14 -30.98 3.21
C LEU A 208 -21.66 -31.37 3.38
N ALA A 209 -21.22 -32.48 2.78
CA ALA A 209 -19.81 -32.87 2.83
C ALA A 209 -18.89 -31.86 2.13
N PHE A 210 -19.27 -31.39 0.94
CA PHE A 210 -18.50 -30.42 0.19
C PHE A 210 -18.45 -29.03 0.85
N LYS A 211 -19.50 -28.63 1.59
CA LYS A 211 -19.46 -27.43 2.43
C LYS A 211 -18.36 -27.49 3.48
N GLU A 212 -18.27 -28.60 4.21
CA GLU A 212 -17.22 -28.80 5.21
C GLU A 212 -15.83 -28.80 4.57
N TYR A 213 -15.69 -29.46 3.41
CA TYR A 213 -14.43 -29.43 2.68
C TYR A 213 -14.06 -28.04 2.17
N ALA A 214 -15.02 -27.28 1.64
CA ALA A 214 -14.81 -25.91 1.17
C ALA A 214 -14.39 -24.99 2.33
N LYS A 215 -15.10 -25.06 3.46
CA LYS A 215 -14.77 -24.28 4.67
C LYS A 215 -13.35 -24.58 5.16
N LYS A 216 -12.98 -25.86 5.20
CA LYS A 216 -11.63 -26.29 5.60
C LYS A 216 -10.57 -25.79 4.61
N ALA A 217 -10.82 -25.96 3.30
CA ALA A 217 -9.87 -25.54 2.26
C ALA A 217 -9.65 -24.02 2.25
N LEU A 218 -10.72 -23.23 2.35
CA LEU A 218 -10.64 -21.77 2.44
C LEU A 218 -9.87 -21.31 3.69
N SER A 219 -10.16 -21.92 4.84
CA SER A 219 -9.46 -21.61 6.09
C SER A 219 -7.97 -21.94 6.03
N ILE A 220 -7.62 -23.10 5.45
CA ILE A 220 -6.21 -23.50 5.23
C ILE A 220 -5.51 -22.48 4.34
N SER A 221 -6.11 -22.09 3.21
CA SER A 221 -5.52 -21.14 2.27
C SER A 221 -5.19 -19.78 2.92
N ILE A 222 -6.05 -19.30 3.82
CA ILE A 222 -5.80 -18.05 4.56
C ILE A 222 -4.67 -18.23 5.58
N ASN A 223 -4.69 -19.32 6.34
CA ASN A 223 -3.67 -19.61 7.35
C ASN A 223 -2.29 -19.79 6.71
N GLU A 224 -2.21 -20.47 5.57
CA GLU A 224 -0.99 -20.61 4.77
C GLU A 224 -0.52 -19.24 4.28
N SER A 225 -1.42 -18.42 3.71
CA SER A 225 -1.07 -17.06 3.26
C SER A 225 -0.52 -16.17 4.40
N ILE A 226 -1.10 -16.28 5.60
CA ILE A 226 -0.61 -15.57 6.79
C ILE A 226 0.76 -16.12 7.22
N SER A 227 0.92 -17.45 7.23
CA SER A 227 2.15 -18.12 7.61
C SER A 227 3.29 -17.77 6.67
N ASP A 228 3.03 -17.74 5.37
CA ASP A 228 3.99 -17.36 4.34
C ASP A 228 4.41 -15.90 4.49
N ARG A 229 3.45 -15.01 4.78
CA ARG A 229 3.74 -13.59 5.04
C ARG A 229 4.54 -13.39 6.33
N LEU A 230 4.22 -14.13 7.40
CA LEU A 230 4.96 -14.11 8.66
C LEU A 230 6.37 -14.66 8.50
N LYS A 231 6.54 -15.80 7.81
CA LYS A 231 7.86 -16.36 7.49
C LYS A 231 8.69 -15.37 6.67
N SER A 232 8.07 -14.72 5.68
CA SER A 232 8.73 -13.68 4.88
C SER A 232 9.18 -12.51 5.75
N ALA A 233 8.33 -12.04 6.67
CA ALA A 233 8.67 -10.96 7.61
C ALA A 233 9.71 -11.36 8.68
N LEU A 234 9.68 -12.60 9.16
CA LEU A 234 10.63 -13.13 10.13
C LEU A 234 12.00 -13.38 9.51
N ASN A 235 12.08 -13.85 8.26
CA ASN A 235 13.34 -13.97 7.54
C ASN A 235 13.99 -12.59 7.34
N ILE A 236 13.21 -11.53 7.12
CA ILE A 236 13.71 -10.15 7.10
C ILE A 236 14.29 -9.76 8.48
N ASN A 237 13.62 -10.10 9.59
CA ASN A 237 14.10 -9.81 10.95
C ASN A 237 15.29 -10.67 11.41
N GLU A 238 15.40 -11.93 10.98
CA GLU A 238 16.57 -12.77 11.25
C GLU A 238 17.80 -12.31 10.48
N THR A 239 17.63 -11.78 9.27
CA THR A 239 18.74 -11.21 8.49
C THR A 239 19.31 -9.95 9.18
N ILE A 240 18.48 -9.19 9.90
CA ILE A 240 18.89 -8.03 10.69
C ILE A 240 19.56 -8.43 12.03
N LYS A 241 19.15 -9.54 12.65
CA LYS A 241 19.77 -10.04 13.90
C LYS A 241 21.05 -10.87 13.70
N LYS A 242 21.28 -11.46 12.53
CA LYS A 242 22.47 -12.30 12.23
C LYS A 242 23.76 -11.53 11.91
N GLN A 243 23.77 -10.20 11.97
CA GLN A 243 25.00 -9.42 11.78
C GLN A 243 25.88 -9.26 13.04
N GLU A 244 25.45 -9.73 14.23
CA GLU A 244 26.22 -9.53 15.47
C GLU A 244 26.91 -10.77 16.08
N ASP A 245 26.81 -11.98 15.53
CA ASP A 245 27.64 -13.09 16.06
C ASP A 245 28.14 -14.04 14.98
N ASN A 246 29.44 -14.34 15.07
CA ASN A 246 30.27 -14.90 14.01
C ASN A 246 30.51 -16.42 14.21
N ARG A 247 30.63 -17.15 13.09
CA ARG A 247 31.32 -18.46 12.85
C ARG A 247 30.53 -19.80 12.92
N VAL A 248 30.40 -20.41 11.72
CA VAL A 248 30.58 -21.82 11.26
C VAL A 248 30.09 -22.95 12.20
N ASP A 249 29.11 -23.79 11.82
CA ASP A 249 29.29 -25.02 11.03
C ASP A 249 28.02 -25.56 10.34
N VAL A 250 28.28 -26.43 9.35
CA VAL A 250 27.46 -26.94 8.23
C VAL A 250 26.43 -28.01 8.60
N ALA A 251 25.26 -28.02 7.94
CA ALA A 251 24.58 -29.22 7.43
C ALA A 251 23.46 -28.90 6.41
N ASP A 252 23.55 -29.56 5.25
CA ASP A 252 22.58 -29.71 4.15
C ASP A 252 21.23 -30.27 4.64
N ASP A 253 20.09 -29.89 4.03
CA ASP A 253 19.57 -30.64 2.87
C ASP A 253 18.26 -30.01 2.31
N SER A 254 18.15 -30.21 1.01
CA SER A 254 17.16 -29.84 0.02
C SER A 254 15.70 -30.30 0.28
N THR A 255 14.72 -29.54 -0.22
CA THR A 255 13.79 -29.94 -1.31
C THR A 255 12.64 -28.92 -1.54
N ASP A 256 12.81 -28.16 -2.62
CA ASP A 256 11.89 -27.92 -3.74
C ASP A 256 10.35 -27.88 -3.52
N VAL A 257 9.78 -26.67 -3.64
CA VAL A 257 8.54 -26.43 -4.40
C VAL A 257 8.69 -25.11 -5.18
N SER A 258 8.84 -25.23 -6.50
CA SER A 258 8.81 -24.16 -7.50
C SER A 258 7.67 -23.13 -7.32
N LYS A 259 8.04 -21.86 -7.17
CA LYS A 259 7.43 -20.72 -7.88
C LYS A 259 8.56 -19.77 -8.28
N ILE A 260 8.71 -19.48 -9.57
CA ILE A 260 9.56 -18.38 -10.04
C ILE A 260 8.98 -17.11 -9.42
N VAL A 261 9.65 -16.58 -8.39
CA VAL A 261 9.27 -15.35 -7.70
C VAL A 261 10.42 -14.38 -7.90
N THR A 262 10.23 -13.42 -8.80
CA THR A 262 11.15 -12.31 -8.94
C THR A 262 11.18 -11.54 -7.63
N THR A 263 12.32 -11.53 -6.97
CA THR A 263 12.52 -10.84 -5.69
C THR A 263 12.78 -9.35 -5.89
N GLU A 264 12.49 -8.52 -4.89
CA GLU A 264 12.84 -7.09 -4.92
C GLU A 264 14.35 -6.88 -5.08
N GLU A 265 15.15 -7.78 -4.53
CA GLU A 265 16.61 -7.77 -4.63
C GLU A 265 17.09 -8.01 -6.07
N GLU A 266 16.49 -8.95 -6.81
CA GLU A 266 16.80 -9.16 -8.23
C GLU A 266 16.39 -7.96 -9.08
N LEU A 267 15.28 -7.30 -8.74
CA LEU A 267 14.85 -6.07 -9.41
C LEU A 267 15.81 -4.91 -9.13
N GLU A 268 16.31 -4.77 -7.91
CA GLU A 268 17.29 -3.74 -7.54
C GLU A 268 18.63 -3.97 -8.25
N ALA A 269 19.15 -5.20 -8.22
CA ALA A 269 20.35 -5.59 -8.97
C ALA A 269 20.18 -5.33 -10.48
N PHE A 270 19.00 -5.64 -11.02
CA PHE A 270 18.67 -5.31 -12.41
C PHE A 270 18.68 -3.82 -12.68
N GLN A 271 18.16 -2.96 -11.77
CA GLN A 271 18.24 -1.51 -11.96
C GLN A 271 19.68 -1.00 -11.93
N ILE A 272 20.54 -1.55 -11.07
CA ILE A 272 21.97 -1.19 -11.02
C ILE A 272 22.64 -1.55 -12.35
N VAL A 273 22.48 -2.79 -12.83
CA VAL A 273 23.03 -3.21 -14.13
C VAL A 273 22.44 -2.38 -15.27
N LYS A 274 21.13 -2.10 -15.25
CA LYS A 274 20.48 -1.27 -16.26
C LYS A 274 21.02 0.16 -16.25
N ALA A 275 21.28 0.75 -15.08
CA ALA A 275 21.88 2.07 -14.96
C ALA A 275 23.29 2.11 -15.56
N ILE A 276 24.13 1.11 -15.27
CA ILE A 276 25.46 0.96 -15.85
C ILE A 276 25.37 0.86 -17.38
N LEU A 277 24.58 -0.09 -17.90
CA LEU A 277 24.50 -0.38 -19.33
C LEU A 277 23.92 0.78 -20.16
N ARG A 278 23.07 1.63 -19.57
CA ARG A 278 22.49 2.81 -20.23
C ARG A 278 23.51 3.85 -20.67
N GLU A 279 24.75 3.78 -20.17
CA GLU A 279 25.86 4.60 -20.65
C GLU A 279 26.29 4.27 -22.08
N LYS A 280 25.99 3.05 -22.57
CA LYS A 280 26.34 2.60 -23.93
C LYS A 280 25.16 2.23 -24.83
N ILE A 281 24.04 1.78 -24.25
CA ILE A 281 22.88 1.28 -25.02
C ILE A 281 21.55 1.82 -24.51
N SER A 282 20.54 1.88 -25.38
CA SER A 282 19.19 2.27 -24.98
C SER A 282 18.62 1.32 -23.92
N ALA A 283 17.90 1.88 -22.95
CA ALA A 283 17.21 1.14 -21.90
C ALA A 283 16.21 0.09 -22.44
N THR A 284 15.68 0.31 -23.65
CA THR A 284 14.75 -0.61 -24.33
C THR A 284 15.40 -1.91 -24.79
N ARG A 285 16.73 -1.93 -24.91
CA ARG A 285 17.51 -3.11 -25.33
C ARG A 285 17.92 -3.99 -24.15
N ILE A 286 17.62 -3.61 -22.92
CA ILE A 286 18.04 -4.32 -21.70
C ILE A 286 16.81 -5.00 -21.11
N ALA A 287 16.71 -6.32 -21.27
CA ALA A 287 15.55 -7.11 -20.87
C ALA A 287 15.86 -7.98 -19.64
N PRO A 288 15.01 -7.97 -18.60
CA PRO A 288 15.08 -8.93 -17.50
C PRO A 288 14.43 -10.26 -17.90
N ARG A 289 15.00 -11.38 -17.44
CA ARG A 289 14.48 -12.72 -17.68
C ARG A 289 14.63 -13.57 -16.44
N ASP A 290 13.52 -13.79 -15.75
CA ASP A 290 13.51 -14.63 -14.56
C ASP A 290 13.45 -16.12 -14.93
N THR A 291 14.23 -16.94 -14.24
CA THR A 291 14.28 -18.40 -14.41
C THR A 291 14.39 -19.08 -13.05
N GLN A 292 14.09 -20.37 -12.97
CA GLN A 292 14.14 -21.11 -11.70
C GLN A 292 15.53 -21.08 -11.03
N SER A 293 16.60 -21.00 -11.81
CA SER A 293 17.97 -21.12 -11.29
C SER A 293 18.70 -19.79 -11.15
N TYR A 294 18.24 -18.74 -11.82
CA TYR A 294 18.88 -17.41 -11.84
C TYR A 294 17.97 -16.34 -12.46
N PHE A 295 18.27 -15.09 -12.15
CA PHE A 295 17.70 -13.94 -12.85
C PHE A 295 18.66 -13.44 -13.94
N GLY A 296 18.24 -13.49 -15.20
CA GLY A 296 19.04 -13.11 -16.36
C GLY A 296 18.83 -11.67 -16.81
N VAL A 297 19.91 -11.04 -17.28
CA VAL A 297 19.86 -9.76 -17.99
C VAL A 297 20.31 -9.99 -19.42
N LEU A 298 19.45 -9.71 -20.39
CA LEU A 298 19.65 -10.00 -21.80
C LEU A 298 19.69 -8.73 -22.65
N LEU A 299 20.49 -8.76 -23.71
CA LEU A 299 20.44 -7.75 -24.77
C LEU A 299 19.36 -8.12 -25.79
N ASP A 300 18.49 -7.17 -26.13
CA ASP A 300 17.40 -7.29 -27.11
C ASP A 300 16.43 -8.45 -26.84
N ASP A 301 16.22 -8.80 -25.56
CA ASP A 301 15.39 -9.95 -25.13
C ASP A 301 15.78 -11.27 -25.84
N ASN A 302 17.07 -11.44 -26.12
CA ASN A 302 17.58 -12.58 -26.88
C ASN A 302 18.44 -13.50 -25.99
N ASN A 303 18.01 -14.75 -25.83
CA ASN A 303 18.73 -15.79 -25.09
C ASN A 303 20.14 -16.09 -25.66
N ARG A 304 20.46 -15.66 -26.89
CA ARG A 304 21.81 -15.75 -27.48
C ARG A 304 22.73 -14.59 -27.07
N LYS A 305 22.20 -13.55 -26.42
CA LYS A 305 22.95 -12.36 -25.99
C LYS A 305 22.80 -12.09 -24.48
N PRO A 306 23.20 -13.02 -23.58
CA PRO A 306 23.18 -12.77 -22.15
C PRO A 306 24.26 -11.76 -21.74
N ILE A 307 23.89 -10.76 -20.96
CA ILE A 307 24.81 -9.74 -20.43
C ILE A 307 25.37 -10.20 -19.08
N CYS A 308 24.49 -10.61 -18.17
CA CYS A 308 24.86 -11.20 -16.89
C CYS A 308 23.72 -12.04 -16.30
N ARG A 309 24.01 -12.79 -15.23
CA ARG A 309 23.01 -13.51 -14.42
C ARG A 309 23.24 -13.30 -12.94
N PHE A 310 22.17 -13.12 -12.19
CA PHE A 310 22.17 -13.09 -10.74
C PHE A 310 21.78 -14.47 -10.21
N HIS A 311 22.65 -15.07 -9.40
CA HIS A 311 22.40 -16.32 -8.69
C HIS A 311 22.13 -15.98 -7.22
N PHE A 312 20.93 -15.46 -6.94
CA PHE A 312 20.53 -15.04 -5.58
C PHE A 312 19.71 -16.10 -4.83
N ASN A 313 19.37 -17.20 -5.52
CA ASN A 313 18.60 -18.32 -4.98
C ASN A 313 19.42 -19.24 -4.06
N THR A 314 20.71 -18.93 -3.82
CA THR A 314 21.63 -19.70 -2.98
C THR A 314 22.12 -18.87 -1.78
N THR A 315 22.62 -19.54 -0.74
CA THR A 315 23.17 -18.89 0.47
C THR A 315 24.21 -17.81 0.15
N ASN A 316 25.04 -18.07 -0.86
CA ASN A 316 26.00 -17.11 -1.40
C ASN A 316 25.42 -16.50 -2.68
N LYS A 317 25.55 -15.18 -2.82
CA LYS A 317 25.06 -14.45 -3.98
C LYS A 317 26.17 -14.34 -5.01
N TYR A 318 25.88 -14.63 -6.27
CA TYR A 318 26.86 -14.50 -7.34
C TYR A 318 26.35 -13.67 -8.50
N LEU A 319 27.26 -12.86 -9.07
CA LEU A 319 27.11 -12.27 -10.39
C LEU A 319 27.92 -13.08 -11.40
N GLU A 320 27.23 -13.67 -12.37
CA GLU A 320 27.86 -14.30 -13.52
C GLU A 320 27.97 -13.28 -14.66
N THR A 321 29.18 -12.98 -15.11
CA THR A 321 29.45 -12.08 -16.25
C THR A 321 29.93 -12.87 -17.47
N PHE A 322 29.63 -12.39 -18.68
CA PHE A 322 29.97 -13.07 -19.94
C PHE A 322 31.01 -12.31 -20.78
N HIS A 323 31.93 -11.60 -20.13
CA HIS A 323 32.91 -10.74 -20.80
C HIS A 323 33.96 -11.52 -21.62
N ASN A 324 34.05 -12.84 -21.45
CA ASN A 324 34.88 -13.76 -22.25
C ASN A 324 34.04 -14.60 -23.24
N GLY A 325 32.79 -14.20 -23.51
CA GLY A 325 31.86 -14.91 -24.37
C GLY A 325 30.84 -15.74 -23.59
N LYS A 326 29.73 -16.07 -24.27
CA LYS A 326 28.55 -16.71 -23.66
C LYS A 326 28.86 -18.07 -23.00
N ASP A 327 29.80 -18.82 -23.54
CA ASP A 327 30.14 -20.18 -23.05
C ASP A 327 31.20 -20.17 -21.94
N ALA A 328 31.73 -18.99 -21.59
CA ALA A 328 32.77 -18.78 -20.58
C ALA A 328 32.29 -17.80 -19.48
N GLY A 329 31.14 -18.09 -18.87
CA GLY A 329 30.60 -17.31 -17.77
C GLY A 329 31.46 -17.36 -16.51
N GLU A 330 31.81 -16.21 -15.94
CA GLU A 330 32.61 -16.11 -14.71
C GLU A 330 31.73 -15.68 -13.54
N LYS A 331 31.63 -16.55 -12.52
CA LYS A 331 30.86 -16.32 -11.30
C LYS A 331 31.69 -15.60 -10.25
N ASN A 332 31.23 -14.42 -9.86
CA ASN A 332 31.87 -13.59 -8.84
C ASN A 332 30.97 -13.53 -7.61
N LEU A 333 31.53 -13.84 -6.43
CA LEU A 333 30.82 -13.73 -5.17
C LEU A 333 30.50 -12.25 -4.88
N LEU A 334 29.26 -11.99 -4.48
CA LEU A 334 28.79 -10.67 -4.05
C LEU A 334 28.46 -10.69 -2.57
N ASN A 335 29.03 -9.75 -1.81
CA ASN A 335 28.67 -9.52 -0.40
C ASN A 335 27.61 -8.42 -0.26
N SER A 336 27.50 -7.52 -1.25
CA SER A 336 26.48 -6.48 -1.34
C SER A 336 26.14 -6.16 -2.80
N LEU A 337 24.97 -5.56 -3.04
CA LEU A 337 24.59 -5.12 -4.40
C LEU A 337 25.48 -3.97 -4.92
N ASP A 338 26.08 -3.17 -4.04
CA ASP A 338 26.99 -2.10 -4.43
C ASP A 338 28.23 -2.61 -5.15
N GLU A 339 28.67 -3.85 -4.86
CA GLU A 339 29.80 -4.48 -5.55
C GLU A 339 29.53 -4.69 -7.05
N ILE A 340 28.27 -4.66 -7.51
CA ILE A 340 27.91 -4.73 -8.94
C ILE A 340 28.54 -3.58 -9.74
N TYR A 341 28.69 -2.38 -9.14
CA TYR A 341 29.36 -1.26 -9.80
C TYR A 341 30.83 -1.55 -10.14
N GLY A 342 31.48 -2.46 -9.39
CA GLY A 342 32.82 -2.95 -9.67
C GLY A 342 32.95 -3.75 -10.97
N PHE A 343 31.83 -4.30 -11.48
CA PHE A 343 31.78 -5.09 -12.72
C PHE A 343 31.41 -4.28 -13.96
N ARG A 344 31.38 -2.95 -13.85
CA ARG A 344 31.04 -2.02 -14.93
C ARG A 344 31.76 -2.32 -16.24
N ASN A 345 33.08 -2.52 -16.18
CA ASN A 345 33.89 -2.75 -17.38
C ASN A 345 33.53 -4.08 -18.06
N GLN A 346 33.33 -5.15 -17.28
CA GLN A 346 32.95 -6.48 -17.76
C GLN A 346 31.57 -6.46 -18.41
N LEU A 347 30.60 -5.74 -17.81
CA LEU A 347 29.25 -5.59 -18.35
C LEU A 347 29.27 -4.85 -19.70
N HIS A 348 30.04 -3.76 -19.80
CA HIS A 348 30.22 -3.05 -21.07
C HIS A 348 30.93 -3.88 -22.13
N GLN A 349 32.01 -4.58 -21.77
CA GLN A 349 32.75 -5.44 -22.68
C GLN A 349 31.85 -6.56 -23.25
N THR A 350 30.97 -7.12 -22.43
CA THR A 350 30.00 -8.13 -22.86
C THR A 350 29.03 -7.57 -23.92
N VAL A 351 28.56 -6.33 -23.76
CA VAL A 351 27.69 -5.67 -24.76
C VAL A 351 28.44 -5.37 -26.05
N ASP A 352 29.72 -4.95 -25.96
CA ASP A 352 30.54 -4.64 -27.13
C ASP A 352 30.85 -5.89 -28.00
N GLN A 353 30.65 -7.10 -27.47
CA GLN A 353 30.83 -8.36 -28.19
C GLN A 353 29.61 -8.81 -29.00
N TYR A 354 28.47 -8.12 -28.90
CA TYR A 354 27.17 -8.54 -29.46
C TYR A 354 26.62 -7.73 -30.65
#